data_AF-A0A091A431-F1
#
_entry.id   AF-A0A091A431-F1
#
_cell.length_a   1.000
_cell.length_b   1.000
_cell.length_c   1.000
_cell.angle_alpha   90.00
_cell.angle_beta   90.00
_cell.angle_gamma   90.00
#
_symmetry.space_group_name_H-M   'P 1'
#
loop_
_entity.id
_entity.type
_entity.pdbx_description
1 polymer ?
#
loop_
_entity_poly.entity_id
_entity_poly.type
_entity_poly.pdbx_seq_one_letter_code
_entity_poly.pdbx_strand_id
1 'polypeptide(L)'
;MNREKYTVLKIRVASEEAKTRLTQALERSGGRYRVIRPFGAERTERLRGKRKSRAERRGAWIHYGPEEAYWGGGVQEIVLNRSCVVTPQRPPEDASRRLRAAGISVSEALRPLSSGSGMELPPRRFIRRYAVSVFHLRALEARPLGRSGHALQFPANGPAPGSVLWKRLESTAVRALYALGLDMGEVVIAAGEEGRFTVEALSLAPEVPDLRQAGLFARAIREAMEELEQAGEAAQEPLIGMDPEFLLVNPATGKVIPASRYLSRHGAAGCDVLRYRGRRMFPLAELRPQPGHDPRETIVHLMRAFRAAGEAIDDRELVWQAGAMPQRGFPLGGHLHFSGVPLTSELLRTFDNYLALPLAVLEDGRSHRRRPRYGFLGDVRRKDYGGFEYRTLPSFLISPLVAKGTVALARLIAENAGQLNRRPLEKTAVFTAFYAGRQQELRSVLPPLIQDLRAAAAYPRYESYIAPLLEAVLSGRTWDESADIRPLWNLQIRS
;
A
#
# COMPACT_ATOMS: atom_id res chain seq x y z
N MET A 1 12.12 9.14 30.20
CA MET A 1 11.82 9.48 28.79
C MET A 1 10.36 9.94 28.75
N ASN A 2 10.09 11.25 28.73
CA ASN A 2 8.72 11.76 28.67
C ASN A 2 8.18 11.52 27.25
N ARG A 3 7.28 10.55 27.08
CA ARG A 3 6.53 10.41 25.82
C ARG A 3 5.66 11.66 25.65
N GLU A 4 5.90 12.46 24.60
CA GLU A 4 5.09 13.65 24.31
C GLU A 4 3.63 13.30 23.95
N LYS A 5 3.40 12.11 23.35
CA LYS A 5 2.06 11.60 23.01
C LYS A 5 1.95 10.09 23.15
N TYR A 6 0.77 9.62 23.52
CA TYR A 6 0.38 8.21 23.53
C TYR A 6 -0.31 7.81 22.23
N THR A 7 0.04 6.66 21.66
CA THR A 7 -0.64 6.12 20.48
C THR A 7 -1.94 5.44 20.89
N VAL A 8 -3.04 5.74 20.17
CA VAL A 8 -4.35 5.11 20.37
C VAL A 8 -4.89 4.65 19.02
N LEU A 9 -5.32 3.40 18.92
CA LEU A 9 -6.09 2.92 17.77
C LEU A 9 -7.55 3.31 17.94
N LYS A 10 -8.09 3.98 16.93
CA LYS A 10 -9.50 4.34 16.83
C LYS A 10 -10.14 3.50 15.74
N ILE A 11 -10.85 2.47 16.17
CA ILE A 11 -11.32 1.39 15.31
C ILE A 11 -12.82 1.57 15.07
N ARG A 12 -13.19 1.69 13.80
CA ARG A 12 -14.60 1.69 13.40
C ARG A 12 -15.09 0.28 13.10
N VAL A 13 -16.19 -0.13 13.71
CA VAL A 13 -16.87 -1.39 13.40
C VAL A 13 -18.31 -1.22 12.93
N ALA A 14 -18.87 -2.29 12.35
CA ALA A 14 -20.12 -2.27 11.60
C ALA A 14 -21.37 -1.99 12.45
N SER A 15 -21.38 -2.49 13.68
CA SER A 15 -22.55 -2.44 14.57
C SER A 15 -22.16 -2.41 16.04
N GLU A 16 -23.11 -2.11 16.92
CA GLU A 16 -22.89 -2.15 18.37
C GLU A 16 -22.66 -3.59 18.88
N GLU A 17 -23.22 -4.61 18.23
CA GLU A 17 -22.94 -6.02 18.53
C GLU A 17 -21.49 -6.37 18.21
N ALA A 18 -21.01 -5.97 17.01
CA ALA A 18 -19.61 -6.15 16.62
C ALA A 18 -18.67 -5.45 17.60
N LYS A 19 -19.03 -4.22 18.02
CA LYS A 19 -18.29 -3.46 19.03
C LYS A 19 -18.26 -4.17 20.36
N THR A 20 -19.39 -4.68 20.83
CA THR A 20 -19.50 -5.38 22.12
C THR A 20 -18.61 -6.61 22.13
N ARG A 21 -18.69 -7.46 21.10
CA ARG A 21 -17.86 -8.67 21.00
C ARG A 21 -16.37 -8.33 20.94
N LEU A 22 -15.97 -7.37 20.11
CA LEU A 22 -14.57 -6.98 19.98
C LEU A 22 -14.03 -6.32 21.25
N THR A 23 -14.82 -5.49 21.92
CA THR A 23 -14.49 -4.88 23.22
C THR A 23 -14.23 -5.95 24.27
N GLN A 24 -15.15 -6.91 24.42
CA GLN A 24 -14.98 -8.03 25.35
C GLN A 24 -13.73 -8.86 25.03
N ALA A 25 -13.45 -9.10 23.75
CA ALA A 25 -12.25 -9.83 23.33
C ALA A 25 -10.96 -9.06 23.64
N LEU A 26 -10.93 -7.74 23.40
CA LEU A 26 -9.81 -6.87 23.73
C LEU A 26 -9.55 -6.81 25.24
N GLU A 27 -10.60 -6.69 26.05
CA GLU A 27 -10.50 -6.66 27.52
C GLU A 27 -9.99 -8.00 28.08
N ARG A 28 -10.49 -9.13 27.57
CA ARG A 28 -10.01 -10.48 27.96
C ARG A 28 -8.58 -10.75 27.57
N SER A 29 -8.07 -10.05 26.55
CA SER A 29 -6.74 -10.29 26.00
C SER A 29 -5.61 -9.85 26.95
N GLY A 30 -5.93 -9.09 28.01
CA GLY A 30 -4.98 -8.65 29.04
C GLY A 30 -3.89 -7.72 28.50
N GLY A 31 -2.83 -7.51 29.29
CA GLY A 31 -1.65 -6.74 28.89
C GLY A 31 -1.69 -5.26 29.29
N ARG A 32 -0.88 -4.43 28.61
CA ARG A 32 -0.71 -2.99 28.91
C ARG A 32 -1.84 -2.10 28.38
N TYR A 33 -2.54 -2.53 27.33
CA TYR A 33 -3.54 -1.71 26.65
C TYR A 33 -4.96 -2.04 27.11
N ARG A 34 -5.84 -1.03 27.06
CA ARG A 34 -7.26 -1.12 27.42
C ARG A 34 -8.13 -0.46 26.37
N VAL A 35 -9.41 -0.79 26.40
CA VAL A 35 -10.42 0.00 25.69
C VAL A 35 -10.58 1.32 26.45
N ILE A 36 -10.38 2.42 25.73
CA ILE A 36 -10.35 3.78 26.27
C ILE A 36 -11.73 4.43 26.11
N ARG A 37 -12.20 5.12 27.16
CA ARG A 37 -13.32 6.07 27.09
C ARG A 37 -12.75 7.49 26.99
N PRO A 38 -12.86 8.17 25.84
CA PRO A 38 -12.29 9.51 25.68
C PRO A 38 -12.87 10.49 26.71
N PHE A 39 -12.00 11.23 27.41
CA PHE A 39 -12.42 12.27 28.36
C PHE A 39 -13.26 13.34 27.64
N GLY A 40 -14.44 13.66 28.18
CA GLY A 40 -15.28 14.75 27.66
C GLY A 40 -16.17 14.42 26.46
N ALA A 41 -16.32 13.14 26.08
CA ALA A 41 -17.27 12.71 25.06
C ALA A 41 -18.72 13.17 25.34
N GLU A 42 -19.12 13.24 26.61
CA GLU A 42 -20.45 13.77 27.00
C GLU A 42 -20.50 15.31 27.09
N ARG A 43 -19.38 15.97 27.38
CA ARG A 43 -19.32 17.43 27.63
C ARG A 43 -19.17 18.24 26.34
N THR A 44 -18.45 17.74 25.34
CA THR A 44 -18.38 18.36 24.00
C THR A 44 -19.62 18.10 23.15
N GLU A 45 -20.36 17.02 23.42
CA GLU A 45 -21.64 16.72 22.77
C GLU A 45 -22.76 17.70 23.15
N ARG A 46 -22.71 18.28 24.35
CA ARG A 46 -23.66 19.32 24.79
C ARG A 46 -23.29 20.74 24.34
N LEU A 47 -22.00 21.04 24.16
CA LEU A 47 -21.51 22.40 23.85
C LEU A 47 -21.41 22.70 22.35
N ARG A 48 -21.29 21.69 21.48
CA ARG A 48 -21.41 21.88 20.02
C ARG A 48 -22.83 21.52 19.60
N GLY A 49 -23.70 22.53 19.51
CA GLY A 49 -25.04 22.45 18.89
C GLY A 49 -25.05 22.12 17.39
N LYS A 50 -24.07 21.36 16.90
CA LYS A 50 -24.06 20.78 15.55
C LYS A 50 -24.73 19.42 15.62
N ARG A 51 -25.91 19.30 15.01
CA ARG A 51 -26.55 18.00 14.73
C ARG A 51 -25.53 17.09 14.03
N LYS A 52 -24.99 16.09 14.75
CA LYS A 52 -24.23 15.00 14.13
C LYS A 52 -25.05 14.44 12.97
N SER A 53 -24.41 14.20 11.83
CA SER A 53 -25.12 13.58 10.71
C SER A 53 -25.59 12.18 11.13
N ARG A 54 -26.73 11.72 10.59
CA ARG A 54 -27.29 10.37 10.88
C ARG A 54 -26.27 9.24 10.62
N ALA A 55 -25.26 9.48 9.77
CA ALA A 55 -24.16 8.57 9.43
C ALA A 55 -23.03 8.52 10.47
N GLU A 56 -22.81 9.58 11.25
CA GLU A 56 -21.87 9.56 12.40
C GLU A 56 -22.43 8.79 13.59
N ARG A 57 -23.77 8.69 13.70
CA ARG A 57 -24.47 7.98 14.78
C ARG A 57 -24.57 6.46 14.61
N ARG A 58 -24.30 5.92 13.41
CA ARG A 58 -24.54 4.49 13.11
C ARG A 58 -23.29 3.59 13.12
N GLY A 59 -22.09 4.15 13.22
CA GLY A 59 -20.85 3.36 13.31
C GLY A 59 -20.35 3.33 14.75
N ALA A 60 -20.03 2.13 15.23
CA ALA A 60 -19.61 1.90 16.59
C ALA A 60 -18.08 2.08 16.68
N TRP A 61 -17.60 3.03 17.48
CA TRP A 61 -16.16 3.31 17.65
C TRP A 61 -15.61 2.64 18.90
N ILE A 62 -14.42 2.05 18.76
CA ILE A 62 -13.59 1.54 19.86
C ILE A 62 -12.30 2.36 19.87
N HIS A 63 -11.90 2.87 21.04
CA HIS A 63 -10.57 3.44 21.24
C HIS A 63 -9.77 2.42 22.05
N TYR A 64 -8.56 2.08 21.62
CA TYR A 64 -7.73 1.06 22.27
C TYR A 64 -6.30 1.57 22.36
N GLY A 65 -5.72 1.55 23.57
CA GLY A 65 -4.41 2.11 23.83
C GLY A 65 -3.99 1.99 25.30
N PRO A 66 -2.85 2.58 25.69
CA PRO A 66 -2.35 2.50 27.07
C PRO A 66 -3.29 3.22 28.05
N GLU A 67 -3.34 2.75 29.30
CA GLU A 67 -4.16 3.39 30.35
C GLU A 67 -3.73 4.85 30.58
N GLU A 68 -2.46 5.15 30.35
CA GLU A 68 -1.89 6.48 30.51
C GLU A 68 -2.53 7.53 29.60
N ALA A 69 -3.10 7.11 28.47
CA ALA A 69 -3.86 7.97 27.58
C ALA A 69 -5.16 8.51 28.22
N TYR A 70 -5.66 7.92 29.31
CA TYR A 70 -6.82 8.43 30.07
C TYR A 70 -6.49 9.69 30.88
N TRP A 71 -5.25 9.88 31.32
CA TRP A 71 -4.88 10.91 32.30
C TRP A 71 -4.52 12.26 31.67
N GLY A 72 -4.98 12.52 30.44
CA GLY A 72 -4.83 13.84 29.78
C GLY A 72 -3.47 14.09 29.11
N GLY A 73 -2.65 13.05 28.92
CA GLY A 73 -1.47 13.15 28.03
C GLY A 73 -1.88 13.45 26.59
N GLY A 74 -0.96 14.01 25.78
CA GLY A 74 -1.21 14.17 24.35
C GLY A 74 -1.52 12.82 23.70
N VAL A 75 -2.50 12.75 22.79
CA VAL A 75 -2.87 11.50 22.09
C VAL A 75 -2.62 11.64 20.60
N GLN A 76 -2.03 10.60 20.00
CA GLN A 76 -1.97 10.41 18.57
C GLN A 76 -2.93 9.27 18.17
N GLU A 77 -4.03 9.62 17.51
CA GLU A 77 -5.00 8.63 17.03
C GLU A 77 -4.59 8.06 15.66
N ILE A 78 -4.51 6.74 15.55
CA ILE A 78 -4.47 6.02 14.27
C ILE A 78 -5.87 5.47 14.01
N VAL A 79 -6.52 6.00 12.96
CA VAL A 79 -7.91 5.68 12.64
C VAL A 79 -7.96 4.48 11.69
N LEU A 80 -8.56 3.38 12.13
CA LEU A 80 -8.80 2.19 11.32
C LEU A 80 -10.25 2.17 10.82
N ASN A 81 -10.43 1.74 9.57
CA ASN A 81 -11.69 1.71 8.84
C ASN A 81 -12.36 3.08 8.74
N ARG A 82 -11.57 4.16 8.55
CA ARG A 82 -12.07 5.53 8.39
C ARG A 82 -13.16 5.60 7.32
N SER A 83 -12.94 4.96 6.17
CA SER A 83 -13.83 4.97 5.01
C SER A 83 -15.06 4.05 5.13
N CYS A 84 -15.27 3.38 6.27
CA CYS A 84 -16.44 2.53 6.56
C CYS A 84 -17.74 3.37 6.78
N VAL A 85 -17.95 4.45 6.02
CA VAL A 85 -19.07 5.37 6.23
C VAL A 85 -20.40 4.64 6.04
N VAL A 86 -21.25 4.76 7.07
CA VAL A 86 -22.67 4.37 7.12
C VAL A 86 -23.55 5.35 6.31
N THR A 87 -23.12 5.65 5.10
CA THR A 87 -24.03 5.86 3.96
C THR A 87 -24.53 4.47 3.55
N PRO A 88 -25.74 4.31 2.98
CA PRO A 88 -26.20 2.99 2.55
C PRO A 88 -25.05 2.36 1.78
N GLN A 89 -24.62 1.18 2.22
CA GLN A 89 -23.42 0.43 1.80
C GLN A 89 -22.89 0.94 0.46
N ARG A 90 -21.61 1.36 0.37
CA ARG A 90 -20.98 1.77 -0.91
C ARG A 90 -21.59 0.90 -2.01
N PRO A 91 -22.28 1.47 -3.02
CA PRO A 91 -23.06 0.67 -3.95
C PRO A 91 -22.18 -0.46 -4.48
N PRO A 92 -22.68 -1.71 -4.52
CA PRO A 92 -21.88 -2.85 -5.01
C PRO A 92 -21.24 -2.57 -6.38
N GLU A 93 -21.85 -1.71 -7.20
CA GLU A 93 -21.29 -1.19 -8.45
C GLU A 93 -20.01 -0.36 -8.27
N ASP A 94 -19.99 0.56 -7.30
CA ASP A 94 -18.82 1.40 -7.00
C ASP A 94 -17.68 0.54 -6.45
N ALA A 95 -17.99 -0.40 -5.55
CA ALA A 95 -17.03 -1.38 -5.05
C ALA A 95 -16.48 -2.25 -6.19
N SER A 96 -17.36 -2.80 -7.04
CA SER A 96 -16.97 -3.60 -8.20
C SER A 96 -16.10 -2.81 -9.17
N ARG A 97 -16.42 -1.53 -9.42
CA ARG A 97 -15.64 -0.66 -10.30
C ARG A 97 -14.23 -0.44 -9.75
N ARG A 98 -14.08 -0.18 -8.46
CA ARG A 98 -12.75 -0.02 -7.81
C ARG A 98 -11.94 -1.31 -7.86
N LEU A 99 -12.56 -2.43 -7.50
CA LEU A 99 -11.88 -3.74 -7.55
C LEU A 99 -11.41 -4.08 -8.97
N ARG A 100 -12.27 -3.90 -9.98
CA ARG A 100 -11.91 -4.14 -11.39
C ARG A 100 -10.81 -3.20 -11.88
N ALA A 101 -10.88 -1.91 -11.52
CA ALA A 101 -9.81 -0.95 -11.85
C ALA A 101 -8.48 -1.37 -11.23
N ALA A 102 -8.50 -1.85 -9.98
CA ALA A 102 -7.37 -2.45 -9.30
C ALA A 102 -7.03 -3.87 -9.81
N GLY A 103 -7.51 -4.31 -10.98
CA GLY A 103 -7.13 -5.60 -11.57
C GLY A 103 -7.57 -6.84 -10.77
N ILE A 104 -8.53 -6.69 -9.86
CA ILE A 104 -9.11 -7.79 -9.08
C ILE A 104 -10.26 -8.39 -9.88
N SER A 105 -10.28 -9.72 -10.01
CA SER A 105 -11.42 -10.42 -10.61
C SER A 105 -12.57 -10.45 -9.61
N VAL A 106 -13.75 -10.05 -10.04
CA VAL A 106 -14.96 -9.94 -9.20
C VAL A 106 -16.09 -10.71 -9.88
N SER A 107 -16.91 -11.42 -9.10
CA SER A 107 -18.15 -12.02 -9.59
C SER A 107 -19.11 -10.96 -10.16
N GLU A 108 -20.02 -11.36 -11.06
CA GLU A 108 -21.04 -10.44 -11.59
C GLU A 108 -22.04 -10.00 -10.51
N ALA A 109 -22.30 -10.88 -9.54
CA ALA A 109 -23.12 -10.60 -8.36
C ALA A 109 -22.21 -10.46 -7.13
N LEU A 110 -21.41 -9.39 -7.05
CA LEU A 110 -20.66 -9.08 -5.83
C LEU A 110 -21.67 -8.83 -4.70
N ARG A 111 -21.64 -9.67 -3.66
CA ARG A 111 -22.58 -9.57 -2.53
C ARG A 111 -21.89 -8.98 -1.28
N PRO A 112 -22.56 -8.08 -0.54
CA PRO A 112 -22.18 -7.80 0.84
C PRO A 112 -22.27 -9.09 1.68
N LEU A 113 -21.33 -9.31 2.59
CA LEU A 113 -21.49 -10.31 3.64
C LEU A 113 -22.44 -9.77 4.70
N SER A 114 -23.66 -10.32 4.80
CA SER A 114 -24.64 -10.01 5.85
C SER A 114 -24.58 -11.03 6.98
N SER A 115 -24.65 -10.58 8.22
CA SER A 115 -24.82 -11.44 9.40
C SER A 115 -26.18 -12.15 9.40
N GLY A 116 -26.16 -13.48 9.43
CA GLY A 116 -27.29 -14.27 9.96
C GLY A 116 -28.10 -15.14 9.00
N SER A 117 -27.84 -15.18 7.70
CA SER A 117 -28.49 -16.15 6.81
C SER A 117 -27.48 -17.07 6.14
N GLY A 118 -27.78 -18.36 6.14
CA GLY A 118 -27.00 -19.33 5.41
C GLY A 118 -26.94 -18.95 3.94
N MET A 119 -25.71 -18.91 3.42
CA MET A 119 -25.44 -18.32 2.12
C MET A 119 -25.68 -19.37 1.04
N GLU A 120 -26.91 -19.50 0.52
CA GLU A 120 -27.13 -20.30 -0.68
C GLU A 120 -26.44 -19.66 -1.90
N LEU A 121 -25.25 -20.17 -2.20
CA LEU A 121 -24.42 -19.79 -3.34
C LEU A 121 -24.73 -20.72 -4.52
N PRO A 122 -24.69 -20.20 -5.77
CA PRO A 122 -25.07 -20.97 -6.95
C PRO A 122 -24.21 -22.23 -7.15
N PRO A 123 -24.80 -23.35 -7.63
CA PRO A 123 -24.10 -24.61 -7.81
C PRO A 123 -23.34 -24.61 -9.15
N ARG A 124 -22.03 -24.31 -9.17
CA ARG A 124 -21.18 -24.56 -10.35
C ARG A 124 -19.73 -24.90 -9.98
N ARG A 125 -19.28 -26.05 -10.51
CA ARG A 125 -17.91 -26.62 -10.63
C ARG A 125 -17.10 -26.73 -9.31
N PHE A 126 -16.10 -27.61 -9.28
CA PHE A 126 -15.24 -27.90 -8.12
C PHE A 126 -14.29 -26.72 -7.77
N ILE A 127 -14.84 -25.54 -7.55
CA ILE A 127 -14.08 -24.34 -7.19
C ILE A 127 -13.93 -24.31 -5.67
N ARG A 128 -12.68 -24.27 -5.19
CA ARG A 128 -12.40 -24.14 -3.76
C ARG A 128 -12.68 -22.71 -3.32
N ARG A 129 -13.47 -22.53 -2.27
CA ARG A 129 -13.80 -21.21 -1.72
C ARG A 129 -13.14 -21.02 -0.36
N TYR A 130 -12.70 -19.79 -0.10
CA TYR A 130 -12.06 -19.41 1.16
C TYR A 130 -12.64 -18.11 1.69
N ALA A 131 -12.95 -18.06 2.99
CA ALA A 131 -13.15 -16.83 3.73
C ALA A 131 -11.81 -16.39 4.31
N VAL A 132 -11.33 -15.20 3.94
CA VAL A 132 -10.04 -14.66 4.36
C VAL A 132 -10.27 -13.45 5.24
N SER A 133 -9.92 -13.57 6.52
CA SER A 133 -9.98 -12.46 7.48
C SER A 133 -8.69 -11.65 7.39
N VAL A 134 -8.80 -10.33 7.28
CA VAL A 134 -7.67 -9.42 7.08
C VAL A 134 -7.70 -8.34 8.15
N PHE A 135 -6.53 -7.99 8.68
CA PHE A 135 -6.31 -6.84 9.53
C PHE A 135 -4.98 -6.19 9.16
N HIS A 136 -4.99 -4.87 8.98
CA HIS A 136 -3.81 -4.01 8.85
C HIS A 136 -2.76 -4.55 7.86
N LEU A 137 -3.19 -4.75 6.61
CA LEU A 137 -2.38 -5.22 5.47
C LEU A 137 -1.90 -6.69 5.57
N ARG A 138 -2.48 -7.51 6.45
CA ARG A 138 -2.12 -8.93 6.62
C ARG A 138 -3.36 -9.82 6.71
N ALA A 139 -3.27 -11.03 6.16
CA ALA A 139 -4.30 -12.04 6.41
C ALA A 139 -4.07 -12.67 7.80
N LEU A 140 -5.13 -12.73 8.60
CA LEU A 140 -5.11 -13.41 9.91
C LEU A 140 -5.41 -14.90 9.76
N GLU A 141 -6.31 -15.23 8.85
CA GLU A 141 -6.75 -16.60 8.60
C GLU A 141 -7.31 -16.73 7.18
N ALA A 142 -7.21 -17.95 6.60
CA ALA A 142 -7.91 -18.36 5.41
C ALA A 142 -8.68 -19.67 5.68
N ARG A 143 -10.00 -19.56 5.83
CA ARG A 143 -10.90 -20.67 6.18
C ARG A 143 -11.55 -21.27 4.93
N PRO A 144 -11.47 -22.58 4.68
CA PRO A 144 -12.17 -23.20 3.57
C PRO A 144 -13.69 -23.19 3.81
N LEU A 145 -14.44 -22.91 2.74
CA LEU A 145 -15.91 -22.93 2.73
C LEU A 145 -16.41 -24.16 1.96
N GLY A 146 -17.50 -24.76 2.44
CA GLY A 146 -18.19 -25.88 1.81
C GLY A 146 -19.05 -25.45 0.62
N ARG A 147 -19.75 -26.42 0.02
CA ARG A 147 -20.62 -26.20 -1.16
C ARG A 147 -21.70 -25.14 -0.93
N SER A 148 -22.23 -25.09 0.29
CA SER A 148 -23.25 -24.13 0.74
C SER A 148 -22.68 -22.79 1.22
N GLY A 149 -21.41 -22.47 0.96
CA GLY A 149 -20.80 -21.20 1.40
C GLY A 149 -20.53 -21.11 2.90
N HIS A 150 -20.99 -22.09 3.68
CA HIS A 150 -20.72 -22.20 5.10
C HIS A 150 -19.30 -22.71 5.37
N ALA A 151 -18.77 -22.35 6.54
CA ALA A 151 -17.62 -23.00 7.12
C ALA A 151 -17.80 -24.53 7.09
N LEU A 152 -16.78 -25.26 6.64
CA LEU A 152 -16.78 -26.72 6.82
C LEU A 152 -16.80 -27.03 8.32
N GLN A 153 -17.74 -27.87 8.76
CA GLN A 153 -17.90 -28.26 10.18
C GLN A 153 -16.73 -29.11 10.69
N PHE A 154 -16.01 -29.78 9.79
CA PHE A 154 -14.78 -30.49 10.08
C PHE A 154 -13.58 -29.57 9.83
N PRO A 155 -12.49 -29.66 10.62
CA PRO A 155 -11.28 -28.90 10.38
C PRO A 155 -10.62 -29.39 9.10
N ALA A 156 -11.10 -28.91 7.95
CA ALA A 156 -10.28 -28.84 6.76
C ALA A 156 -9.20 -27.81 7.09
N ASN A 157 -7.97 -28.28 7.31
CA ASN A 157 -6.84 -27.40 7.56
C ASN A 157 -6.80 -26.33 6.45
N GLY A 158 -6.83 -25.06 6.85
CA GLY A 158 -6.61 -23.95 5.94
C GLY A 158 -5.25 -24.09 5.24
N PRO A 159 -5.01 -23.34 4.15
CA PRO A 159 -3.70 -23.37 3.51
C PRO A 159 -2.63 -22.96 4.51
N ALA A 160 -1.53 -23.72 4.55
CA ALA A 160 -0.41 -23.42 5.45
C ALA A 160 0.08 -21.97 5.22
N PRO A 161 0.33 -21.19 6.29
CA PRO A 161 0.93 -19.87 6.18
C PRO A 161 2.20 -19.90 5.33
N GLY A 162 2.33 -18.95 4.41
CA GLY A 162 3.48 -18.87 3.50
C GLY A 162 3.45 -19.79 2.27
N SER A 163 2.50 -20.73 2.18
CA SER A 163 2.25 -21.52 0.95
C SER A 163 1.88 -20.61 -0.23
N VAL A 164 2.06 -21.09 -1.46
CA VAL A 164 1.69 -20.33 -2.68
C VAL A 164 0.21 -19.95 -2.67
N LEU A 165 -0.66 -20.85 -2.21
CA LEU A 165 -2.09 -20.60 -2.09
C LEU A 165 -2.38 -19.51 -1.04
N TRP A 166 -1.77 -19.60 0.16
CA TRP A 166 -1.90 -18.57 1.20
C TRP A 166 -1.51 -17.19 0.67
N LYS A 167 -0.32 -17.08 0.08
CA LYS A 167 0.20 -15.80 -0.45
C LYS A 167 -0.73 -15.17 -1.50
N ARG A 168 -1.36 -15.99 -2.34
CA ARG A 168 -2.33 -15.50 -3.34
C ARG A 168 -3.66 -15.07 -2.72
N LEU A 169 -4.18 -15.83 -1.75
CA LEU A 169 -5.38 -15.48 -0.99
C LEU A 169 -5.18 -14.18 -0.20
N GLU A 170 -4.08 -14.08 0.55
CA GLU A 170 -3.70 -12.90 1.31
C GLU A 170 -3.55 -11.68 0.40
N SER A 171 -2.75 -11.79 -0.67
CA SER A 171 -2.54 -10.69 -1.61
C SER A 171 -3.87 -10.21 -2.22
N THR A 172 -4.77 -11.13 -2.59
CA THR A 172 -6.06 -10.79 -3.19
C THR A 172 -7.00 -10.15 -2.16
N ALA A 173 -7.09 -10.69 -0.93
CA ALA A 173 -7.95 -10.16 0.12
C ALA A 173 -7.48 -8.79 0.62
N VAL A 174 -6.18 -8.63 0.91
CA VAL A 174 -5.58 -7.36 1.35
C VAL A 174 -5.79 -6.29 0.28
N ARG A 175 -5.50 -6.61 -0.99
CA ARG A 175 -5.68 -5.67 -2.09
C ARG A 175 -7.15 -5.28 -2.29
N ALA A 176 -8.09 -6.21 -2.11
CA ALA A 176 -9.52 -5.94 -2.20
C ALA A 176 -9.99 -4.97 -1.13
N LEU A 177 -9.65 -5.22 0.14
CA LEU A 177 -10.02 -4.32 1.24
C LEU A 177 -9.32 -2.96 1.11
N TYR A 178 -8.03 -2.95 0.75
CA TYR A 178 -7.27 -1.71 0.56
C TYR A 178 -7.86 -0.85 -0.56
N ALA A 179 -8.22 -1.45 -1.70
CA ALA A 179 -8.89 -0.76 -2.80
C ALA A 179 -10.19 -0.09 -2.35
N LEU A 180 -10.87 -0.64 -1.35
CA LEU A 180 -12.09 -0.10 -0.76
C LEU A 180 -11.86 0.87 0.41
N GLY A 181 -10.61 1.10 0.83
CA GLY A 181 -10.29 1.95 1.99
C GLY A 181 -10.60 1.29 3.33
N LEU A 182 -10.61 -0.05 3.36
CA LEU A 182 -10.81 -0.84 4.58
C LEU A 182 -9.46 -1.37 5.08
N ASP A 183 -9.28 -1.30 6.39
CA ASP A 183 -8.13 -1.77 7.17
C ASP A 183 -8.37 -3.17 7.74
N MET A 184 -9.63 -3.53 7.98
CA MET A 184 -10.02 -4.85 8.47
C MET A 184 -11.36 -5.30 7.91
N GLY A 185 -11.51 -6.62 7.74
CA GLY A 185 -12.73 -7.24 7.22
C GLY A 185 -12.50 -8.69 6.80
N GLU A 186 -13.52 -9.27 6.17
CA GLU A 186 -13.47 -10.61 5.58
C GLU A 186 -13.76 -10.54 4.08
N VAL A 187 -13.04 -11.36 3.30
CA VAL A 187 -13.22 -11.48 1.85
C VAL A 187 -13.44 -12.95 1.50
N VAL A 188 -14.51 -13.24 0.76
CA VAL A 188 -14.75 -14.57 0.20
C VAL A 188 -14.15 -14.64 -1.19
N ILE A 189 -13.25 -15.60 -1.38
CA ILE A 189 -12.49 -15.80 -2.61
C ILE A 189 -12.73 -17.20 -3.15
N ALA A 190 -13.17 -17.26 -4.41
CA ALA A 190 -13.15 -18.46 -5.22
C ALA A 190 -11.77 -18.64 -5.86
N ALA A 191 -11.08 -19.73 -5.50
CA ALA A 191 -9.82 -20.16 -6.10
C ALA A 191 -10.11 -21.21 -7.20
N GLY A 192 -10.11 -20.76 -8.45
CA GLY A 192 -10.39 -21.60 -9.62
C GLY A 192 -9.17 -22.40 -10.11
N GLU A 193 -9.43 -23.41 -10.95
CA GLU A 193 -8.43 -24.37 -11.45
C GLU A 193 -7.31 -23.72 -12.30
N GLU A 194 -7.59 -22.64 -13.02
CA GLU A 194 -6.59 -21.88 -13.81
C GLU A 194 -5.69 -20.97 -12.95
N GLY A 195 -5.78 -21.05 -11.62
CA GLY A 195 -5.09 -20.14 -10.70
C GLY A 195 -5.68 -18.73 -10.67
N ARG A 196 -6.91 -18.55 -11.17
CA ARG A 196 -7.69 -17.31 -11.07
C ARG A 196 -8.35 -17.24 -9.69
N PHE A 197 -8.19 -16.09 -9.04
CA PHE A 197 -8.80 -15.78 -7.75
C PHE A 197 -9.89 -14.73 -7.97
N THR A 198 -11.13 -15.08 -7.68
CA THR A 198 -12.29 -14.22 -7.88
C THR A 198 -12.88 -13.85 -6.53
N VAL A 199 -13.04 -12.55 -6.27
CA VAL A 199 -13.75 -12.04 -5.11
C VAL A 199 -15.26 -12.21 -5.35
N GLU A 200 -15.91 -13.01 -4.52
CA GLU A 200 -17.35 -13.31 -4.63
C GLU A 200 -18.19 -12.48 -3.66
N ALA A 201 -17.67 -12.27 -2.44
CA ALA A 201 -18.32 -11.47 -1.40
C ALA A 201 -17.27 -10.80 -0.51
N LEU A 202 -17.65 -9.71 0.14
CA LEU A 202 -16.78 -9.02 1.09
C LEU A 202 -17.58 -8.30 2.17
N SER A 203 -16.97 -8.16 3.33
CA SER A 203 -17.52 -7.45 4.48
C SER A 203 -17.19 -5.96 4.31
N LEU A 204 -18.18 -5.17 3.90
CA LEU A 204 -18.04 -3.71 3.70
C LEU A 204 -17.91 -2.94 5.01
N ALA A 205 -18.21 -3.59 6.12
CA ALA A 205 -18.02 -3.10 7.48
C ALA A 205 -17.68 -4.32 8.36
N PRO A 206 -16.68 -4.28 9.25
CA PRO A 206 -16.25 -5.46 9.98
C PRO A 206 -17.33 -5.88 10.99
N GLU A 207 -18.10 -6.91 10.65
CA GLU A 207 -19.26 -7.34 11.45
C GLU A 207 -18.89 -8.21 12.65
N VAL A 208 -17.62 -8.61 12.79
CA VAL A 208 -17.06 -9.49 13.86
C VAL A 208 -18.13 -10.49 14.33
N PRO A 209 -18.46 -11.49 13.48
CA PRO A 209 -19.73 -12.19 13.59
C PRO A 209 -19.78 -13.17 14.78
N ASP A 210 -18.64 -13.61 15.28
CA ASP A 210 -18.53 -14.55 16.40
C ASP A 210 -17.35 -14.21 17.35
N LEU A 211 -17.35 -14.84 18.54
CA LEU A 211 -16.33 -14.63 19.58
C LEU A 211 -14.94 -15.10 19.16
N ARG A 212 -14.83 -16.10 18.29
CA ARG A 212 -13.55 -16.61 17.81
C ARG A 212 -12.89 -15.58 16.91
N GLN A 213 -13.64 -15.01 15.96
CA GLN A 213 -13.18 -13.91 15.11
C GLN A 213 -12.86 -12.67 15.94
N ALA A 214 -13.68 -12.34 16.95
CA ALA A 214 -13.37 -11.26 17.88
C ALA A 214 -12.00 -11.47 18.57
N GLY A 215 -11.71 -12.70 19.01
CA GLY A 215 -10.42 -13.07 19.60
C GLY A 215 -9.25 -12.96 18.62
N LEU A 216 -9.43 -13.37 17.36
CA LEU A 216 -8.41 -13.23 16.31
C LEU A 216 -8.08 -11.75 16.03
N PHE A 217 -9.10 -10.92 15.85
CA PHE A 217 -8.91 -9.48 15.64
C PHE A 217 -8.31 -8.81 16.88
N ALA A 218 -8.78 -9.13 18.08
CA ALA A 218 -8.25 -8.56 19.32
C ALA A 218 -6.75 -8.84 19.50
N ARG A 219 -6.32 -10.08 19.20
CA ARG A 219 -4.90 -10.46 19.20
C ARG A 219 -4.11 -9.62 18.20
N ALA A 220 -4.56 -9.54 16.95
CA ALA A 220 -3.87 -8.79 15.90
C ALA A 220 -3.81 -7.27 16.18
N ILE A 221 -4.87 -6.71 16.77
CA ILE A 221 -4.92 -5.30 17.21
C ILE A 221 -3.86 -5.04 18.28
N ARG A 222 -3.73 -5.94 19.25
CA ARG A 222 -2.73 -5.84 20.32
C ARG A 222 -1.31 -5.95 19.75
N GLU A 223 -1.05 -6.96 18.92
CA GLU A 223 0.26 -7.12 18.25
C GLU A 223 0.63 -5.87 17.43
N ALA A 224 -0.33 -5.25 16.73
CA ALA A 224 -0.09 -4.01 16.01
C ALA A 224 0.19 -2.81 16.94
N MET A 225 -0.45 -2.74 18.11
CA MET A 225 -0.11 -1.74 19.13
C MET A 225 1.31 -1.91 19.66
N GLU A 226 1.72 -3.16 19.92
CA GLU A 226 3.07 -3.49 20.36
C GLU A 226 4.10 -3.11 19.28
N GLU A 227 3.85 -3.45 18.01
CA GLU A 227 4.71 -3.05 16.87
C GLU A 227 4.85 -1.51 16.78
N LEU A 228 3.76 -0.78 16.98
CA LEU A 228 3.74 0.69 16.92
C LEU A 228 4.52 1.32 18.09
N GLU A 229 4.33 0.81 19.31
CA GLU A 229 5.06 1.32 20.48
C GLU A 229 6.55 1.00 20.39
N GLN A 230 6.91 -0.22 19.98
CA GLN A 230 8.31 -0.62 19.80
C GLN A 230 9.00 0.25 18.75
N ALA A 231 8.33 0.55 17.64
CA ALA A 231 8.86 1.46 16.63
C ALA A 231 9.04 2.90 17.14
N GLY A 232 8.20 3.35 18.08
CA GLY A 232 8.33 4.66 18.72
C GLY A 232 9.36 4.73 19.85
N GLU A 233 9.66 3.60 20.51
CA GLU A 233 10.66 3.50 21.59
C GLU A 233 12.06 3.20 21.07
N ALA A 234 12.17 2.44 19.97
CA ALA A 234 13.43 2.19 19.32
C ALA A 234 14.00 3.51 18.80
N ALA A 235 15.07 4.00 19.43
CA ALA A 235 15.85 5.15 18.96
C ALA A 235 16.62 4.87 17.65
N GLN A 236 16.12 3.96 16.81
CA GLN A 236 16.69 3.69 15.50
C GLN A 236 16.37 4.86 14.58
N GLU A 237 17.41 5.54 14.12
CA GLU A 237 17.25 6.56 13.09
C GLU A 237 16.65 5.92 11.83
N PRO A 238 15.56 6.47 11.27
CA PRO A 238 14.95 5.90 10.10
C PRO A 238 15.90 5.91 8.90
N LEU A 239 16.07 4.73 8.29
CA LEU A 239 16.85 4.55 7.06
C LEU A 239 15.93 4.46 5.86
N ILE A 240 16.37 5.04 4.74
CA ILE A 240 15.74 4.89 3.43
C ILE A 240 16.68 4.13 2.49
N GLY A 241 16.17 3.06 1.90
CA GLY A 241 16.83 2.30 0.84
C GLY A 241 16.00 2.31 -0.44
N MET A 242 16.53 1.72 -1.51
CA MET A 242 15.82 1.60 -2.77
C MET A 242 16.37 0.45 -3.62
N ASP A 243 15.57 0.01 -4.57
CA ASP A 243 15.88 -1.01 -5.56
C ASP A 243 15.30 -0.66 -6.96
N PRO A 244 15.61 0.50 -7.55
CA PRO A 244 14.99 0.91 -8.80
C PRO A 244 15.55 0.15 -10.02
N GLU A 245 14.65 -0.08 -10.97
CA GLU A 245 14.89 -0.96 -12.12
C GLU A 245 15.09 -0.19 -13.44
N PHE A 246 15.80 -0.78 -14.40
CA PHE A 246 15.92 -0.29 -15.79
C PHE A 246 16.08 -1.46 -16.79
N LEU A 247 15.91 -1.18 -18.08
CA LEU A 247 16.11 -2.12 -19.18
C LEU A 247 17.35 -1.78 -19.99
N LEU A 248 17.96 -2.82 -20.55
CA LEU A 248 18.92 -2.70 -21.64
C LEU A 248 18.19 -2.95 -22.96
N VAL A 249 18.31 -2.03 -23.90
CA VAL A 249 17.65 -2.13 -25.21
C VAL A 249 18.66 -1.92 -26.31
N ASN A 250 18.62 -2.78 -27.32
CA ASN A 250 19.39 -2.56 -28.54
C ASN A 250 18.63 -1.55 -29.42
N PRO A 251 19.17 -0.34 -29.67
CA PRO A 251 18.43 0.71 -30.38
C PRO A 251 18.17 0.37 -31.85
N ALA A 252 19.05 -0.41 -32.50
CA ALA A 252 18.88 -0.80 -33.90
C ALA A 252 17.71 -1.76 -34.13
N THR A 253 17.44 -2.65 -33.17
CA THR A 253 16.39 -3.68 -33.28
C THR A 253 15.17 -3.42 -32.40
N GLY A 254 15.26 -2.50 -31.44
CA GLY A 254 14.25 -2.25 -30.42
C GLY A 254 14.06 -3.42 -29.43
N LYS A 255 14.95 -4.41 -29.43
CA LYS A 255 14.82 -5.61 -28.57
C LYS A 255 15.40 -5.37 -27.19
N VAL A 256 14.68 -5.84 -26.17
CA VAL A 256 15.17 -5.93 -24.79
C VAL A 256 16.28 -6.98 -24.72
N ILE A 257 17.44 -6.56 -24.27
CA ILE A 257 18.59 -7.43 -24.00
C ILE A 257 18.53 -7.86 -22.54
N PRO A 258 18.58 -9.17 -22.22
CA PRO A 258 18.49 -9.60 -20.84
C PRO A 258 19.65 -9.06 -19.99
N ALA A 259 19.33 -8.35 -18.89
CA ALA A 259 20.33 -7.83 -17.95
C ALA A 259 21.24 -8.94 -17.37
N SER A 260 20.71 -10.16 -17.23
CA SER A 260 21.47 -11.36 -16.82
C SER A 260 22.65 -11.73 -17.72
N ARG A 261 22.79 -11.13 -18.91
CA ARG A 261 24.01 -11.26 -19.73
C ARG A 261 25.22 -10.54 -19.14
N TYR A 262 24.99 -9.50 -18.35
CA TYR A 262 26.02 -8.62 -17.80
C TYR A 262 26.02 -8.61 -16.27
N LEU A 263 24.84 -8.70 -15.64
CA LEU A 263 24.65 -8.54 -14.20
C LEU A 263 24.31 -9.86 -13.52
N SER A 264 24.96 -10.10 -12.39
CA SER A 264 24.63 -11.21 -11.50
C SER A 264 23.28 -10.99 -10.80
N ARG A 265 22.75 -11.99 -10.08
CA ARG A 265 21.54 -11.80 -9.25
C ARG A 265 21.81 -11.03 -7.95
N HIS A 266 23.07 -10.75 -7.61
CA HIS A 266 23.49 -10.15 -6.35
C HIS A 266 24.38 -8.92 -6.60
N GLY A 267 24.66 -8.17 -5.52
CA GLY A 267 25.48 -6.96 -5.57
C GLY A 267 24.67 -5.68 -5.75
N ALA A 268 25.40 -4.56 -5.80
CA ALA A 268 24.82 -3.21 -5.91
C ALA A 268 24.17 -2.93 -7.27
N ALA A 269 24.52 -3.70 -8.31
CA ALA A 269 23.82 -3.76 -9.58
C ALA A 269 23.58 -5.23 -9.90
N GLY A 270 22.31 -5.62 -10.01
CA GLY A 270 21.92 -6.99 -10.26
C GLY A 270 20.86 -7.11 -11.34
N CYS A 271 20.37 -8.34 -11.55
CA CYS A 271 19.19 -8.58 -12.38
C CYS A 271 18.05 -9.23 -11.60
N ASP A 272 16.81 -8.91 -11.99
CA ASP A 272 15.59 -9.50 -11.40
C ASP A 272 14.68 -10.19 -12.42
N VAL A 273 13.82 -11.07 -11.89
CA VAL A 273 12.98 -11.98 -12.64
C VAL A 273 11.69 -11.32 -13.13
N LEU A 274 11.43 -11.47 -14.43
CA LEU A 274 10.15 -11.19 -15.03
C LEU A 274 9.54 -12.48 -15.59
N ARG A 275 8.24 -12.67 -15.37
CA ARG A 275 7.47 -13.69 -16.08
C ARG A 275 6.87 -13.09 -17.34
N TYR A 276 7.43 -13.46 -18.49
CA TYR A 276 6.91 -13.04 -19.79
C TYR A 276 6.44 -14.27 -20.58
N ARG A 277 5.17 -14.27 -21.03
CA ARG A 277 4.55 -15.38 -21.77
C ARG A 277 4.75 -16.76 -21.11
N GLY A 278 4.61 -16.81 -19.78
CA GLY A 278 4.74 -18.06 -19.00
C GLY A 278 6.18 -18.53 -18.75
N ARG A 279 7.19 -17.89 -19.35
CA ARG A 279 8.62 -18.20 -19.11
C ARG A 279 9.21 -17.24 -18.08
N ARG A 280 10.07 -17.78 -17.21
CA ARG A 280 10.90 -16.98 -16.30
C ARG A 280 12.12 -16.49 -17.07
N MET A 281 12.38 -15.20 -17.02
CA MET A 281 13.54 -14.56 -17.62
C MET A 281 14.06 -13.48 -16.66
N PHE A 282 15.31 -13.07 -16.81
CA PHE A 282 15.93 -12.02 -15.98
C PHE A 282 16.30 -10.80 -16.83
N PRO A 283 15.30 -10.07 -17.36
CA PRO A 283 15.54 -8.96 -18.27
C PRO A 283 15.82 -7.63 -17.57
N LEU A 284 15.42 -7.50 -16.30
CA LEU A 284 15.46 -6.24 -15.56
C LEU A 284 16.84 -6.09 -14.93
N ALA A 285 17.47 -4.93 -15.12
CA ALA A 285 18.59 -4.52 -14.30
C ALA A 285 18.04 -3.76 -13.09
N GLU A 286 18.56 -4.05 -11.89
CA GLU A 286 18.09 -3.48 -10.63
C GLU A 286 19.30 -2.93 -9.86
N LEU A 287 19.23 -1.65 -9.49
CA LEU A 287 20.25 -1.01 -8.67
C LEU A 287 19.88 -1.16 -7.20
N ARG A 288 20.77 -1.69 -6.38
CA ARG A 288 20.57 -1.93 -4.94
C ARG A 288 21.60 -1.16 -4.13
N PRO A 289 21.55 0.18 -4.11
CA PRO A 289 22.46 0.99 -3.32
C PRO A 289 22.33 0.68 -1.83
N GLN A 290 23.39 0.98 -1.07
CA GLN A 290 23.32 0.97 0.38
C GLN A 290 22.26 1.97 0.87
N PRO A 291 21.51 1.66 1.95
CA PRO A 291 20.56 2.61 2.52
C PRO A 291 21.28 3.85 3.06
N GLY A 292 20.55 4.94 3.25
CA GLY A 292 21.06 6.17 3.87
C GLY A 292 20.09 6.73 4.91
N HIS A 293 20.60 7.62 5.76
CA HIS A 293 19.83 8.35 6.77
C HIS A 293 19.06 9.53 6.18
N ASP A 294 19.59 10.09 5.08
CA ASP A 294 19.01 11.21 4.37
C ASP A 294 19.01 11.03 2.84
N PRO A 295 18.22 11.83 2.10
CA PRO A 295 18.11 11.72 0.64
C PRO A 295 19.44 11.95 -0.09
N ARG A 296 20.32 12.83 0.40
CA ARG A 296 21.60 13.13 -0.25
C ARG A 296 22.51 11.91 -0.18
N GLU A 297 22.66 11.33 1.00
CA GLU A 297 23.46 10.11 1.21
C GLU A 297 22.97 8.97 0.31
N THR A 298 21.65 8.75 0.30
CA THR A 298 21.02 7.69 -0.48
C THR A 298 21.28 7.86 -1.99
N ILE A 299 21.25 9.09 -2.49
CA ILE A 299 21.57 9.40 -3.89
C ILE A 299 23.06 9.21 -4.19
N VAL A 300 23.97 9.50 -3.25
CA VAL A 300 25.40 9.18 -3.42
C VAL A 300 25.60 7.66 -3.54
N HIS A 301 24.90 6.87 -2.73
CA HIS A 301 24.93 5.41 -2.85
C HIS A 301 24.35 4.93 -4.18
N LEU A 302 23.27 5.53 -4.66
CA LEU A 302 22.72 5.25 -5.99
C LEU A 302 23.74 5.52 -7.12
N MET A 303 24.48 6.63 -7.04
CA MET A 303 25.54 6.93 -8.02
C MET A 303 26.64 5.86 -8.03
N ARG A 304 26.99 5.29 -6.87
CA ARG A 304 27.95 4.17 -6.78
C ARG A 304 27.39 2.91 -7.43
N ALA A 305 26.11 2.59 -7.21
CA ALA A 305 25.43 1.47 -7.85
C ALA A 305 25.38 1.63 -9.38
N PHE A 306 25.10 2.83 -9.89
CA PHE A 306 25.16 3.14 -11.32
C PHE A 306 26.55 2.92 -11.91
N ARG A 307 27.62 3.32 -11.22
CA ARG A 307 29.00 3.08 -11.68
C ARG A 307 29.30 1.60 -11.76
N ALA A 308 28.94 0.82 -10.74
CA ALA A 308 29.10 -0.63 -10.76
C ALA A 308 28.33 -1.27 -11.94
N ALA A 309 27.11 -0.80 -12.23
CA ALA A 309 26.36 -1.25 -13.40
C ALA A 309 27.08 -0.88 -14.71
N GLY A 310 27.63 0.34 -14.82
CA GLY A 310 28.32 0.83 -16.01
C GLY A 310 29.68 0.17 -16.26
N GLU A 311 30.31 -0.36 -15.22
CA GLU A 311 31.51 -1.20 -15.29
C GLU A 311 31.18 -2.62 -15.75
N ALA A 312 30.07 -3.19 -15.26
CA ALA A 312 29.66 -4.56 -15.59
C ALA A 312 28.98 -4.69 -16.96
N ILE A 313 28.24 -3.67 -17.40
CA ILE A 313 27.60 -3.62 -18.72
C ILE A 313 28.57 -2.93 -19.68
N ASP A 314 29.41 -3.74 -20.32
CA ASP A 314 30.49 -3.33 -21.22
C ASP A 314 30.01 -2.95 -22.62
N ASP A 315 28.84 -3.44 -23.05
CA ASP A 315 28.22 -3.08 -24.32
C ASP A 315 27.68 -1.63 -24.31
N ARG A 316 28.40 -0.75 -25.03
CA ARG A 316 28.12 0.69 -25.08
C ARG A 316 27.01 1.07 -26.05
N GLU A 317 26.70 0.19 -27.01
CA GLU A 317 25.66 0.43 -28.03
C GLU A 317 24.24 0.31 -27.45
N LEU A 318 24.09 -0.36 -26.31
CA LEU A 318 22.80 -0.50 -25.63
C LEU A 318 22.36 0.82 -25.02
N VAL A 319 21.07 1.14 -25.15
CA VAL A 319 20.43 2.24 -24.43
C VAL A 319 19.84 1.74 -23.11
N TRP A 320 19.94 2.54 -22.06
CA TRP A 320 19.39 2.22 -20.75
C TRP A 320 18.06 2.96 -20.57
N GLN A 321 16.96 2.22 -20.54
CA GLN A 321 15.62 2.80 -20.43
C GLN A 321 15.04 2.58 -19.04
N ALA A 322 14.48 3.64 -18.45
CA ALA A 322 13.77 3.59 -17.17
C ALA A 322 12.37 4.20 -17.30
N GLY A 323 11.66 4.34 -16.19
CA GLY A 323 10.28 4.81 -16.14
C GLY A 323 9.33 3.73 -15.67
N ALA A 324 8.10 3.75 -16.17
CA ALA A 324 7.05 2.85 -15.68
C ALA A 324 6.92 1.57 -16.52
N MET A 325 6.94 1.69 -17.84
CA MET A 325 6.88 0.55 -18.76
C MET A 325 7.44 0.95 -20.14
N PRO A 326 8.74 1.27 -20.24
CA PRO A 326 9.36 1.78 -21.47
C PRO A 326 9.21 0.81 -22.65
N GLN A 327 9.21 -0.50 -22.36
CA GLN A 327 8.96 -1.56 -23.34
C GLN A 327 7.69 -2.33 -22.98
N ARG A 328 6.84 -2.58 -23.99
CA ARG A 328 5.54 -3.22 -23.77
C ARG A 328 5.72 -4.60 -23.13
N GLY A 329 5.13 -4.78 -21.94
CA GLY A 329 5.18 -6.03 -21.20
C GLY A 329 6.37 -6.16 -20.24
N PHE A 330 7.18 -5.11 -20.11
CA PHE A 330 8.28 -4.99 -19.16
C PHE A 330 7.99 -3.81 -18.21
N PRO A 331 7.11 -3.99 -17.21
CA PRO A 331 6.91 -2.97 -16.21
C PRO A 331 8.18 -2.82 -15.37
N LEU A 332 8.49 -1.59 -14.97
CA LEU A 332 9.62 -1.26 -14.12
C LEU A 332 9.18 -0.57 -12.84
N GLY A 333 9.83 -0.93 -11.74
CA GLY A 333 9.59 -0.41 -10.40
C GLY A 333 10.71 0.49 -9.91
N GLY A 334 10.33 1.43 -9.05
CA GLY A 334 11.25 2.15 -8.19
C GLY A 334 10.83 1.91 -6.75
N HIS A 335 11.20 0.77 -6.17
CA HIS A 335 10.76 0.50 -4.80
C HIS A 335 11.64 1.24 -3.79
N LEU A 336 10.99 1.65 -2.69
CA LEU A 336 11.59 2.38 -1.59
C LEU A 336 11.49 1.56 -0.33
N HIS A 337 12.60 1.39 0.36
CA HIS A 337 12.70 0.62 1.59
C HIS A 337 12.75 1.57 2.78
N PHE A 338 12.01 1.24 3.84
CA PHE A 338 12.00 2.00 5.08
C PHE A 338 12.30 1.06 6.25
N SER A 339 13.28 1.44 7.05
CA SER A 339 13.55 0.86 8.37
C SER A 339 13.40 1.93 9.45
N GLY A 340 13.08 1.53 10.68
CA GLY A 340 12.75 2.47 11.76
C GLY A 340 11.45 3.26 11.54
N VAL A 341 10.61 2.86 10.57
CA VAL A 341 9.30 3.46 10.30
C VAL A 341 8.21 2.39 10.41
N PRO A 342 7.20 2.56 11.28
CA PRO A 342 6.14 1.57 11.41
C PRO A 342 5.27 1.54 10.15
N LEU A 343 5.09 0.34 9.57
CA LEU A 343 4.16 0.15 8.47
C LEU A 343 2.72 0.22 8.99
N THR A 344 1.99 1.23 8.54
CA THR A 344 0.54 1.32 8.73
C THR A 344 -0.17 1.47 7.40
N SER A 345 -1.42 1.00 7.33
CA SER A 345 -2.29 1.27 6.19
C SER A 345 -2.48 2.75 5.93
N GLU A 346 -2.51 3.59 6.96
CA GLU A 346 -2.62 5.05 6.81
C GLU A 346 -1.33 5.67 6.24
N LEU A 347 -0.15 5.21 6.67
CA LEU A 347 1.11 5.62 6.07
C LEU A 347 1.16 5.23 4.58
N LEU A 348 0.73 4.00 4.27
CA LEU A 348 0.67 3.51 2.90
C LEU A 348 -0.29 4.34 2.03
N ARG A 349 -1.46 4.71 2.55
CA ARG A 349 -2.39 5.65 1.89
C ARG A 349 -1.80 7.03 1.73
N THR A 350 -0.98 7.47 2.68
CA THR A 350 -0.27 8.74 2.60
C THR A 350 0.74 8.70 1.45
N PHE A 351 1.55 7.65 1.32
CA PHE A 351 2.43 7.46 0.16
C PHE A 351 1.64 7.40 -1.15
N ASP A 352 0.55 6.66 -1.21
CA ASP A 352 -0.26 6.58 -2.43
C ASP A 352 -0.80 7.94 -2.89
N ASN A 353 -1.26 8.77 -1.95
CA ASN A 353 -1.83 10.08 -2.28
C ASN A 353 -0.74 11.15 -2.51
N TYR A 354 0.32 11.19 -1.70
CA TYR A 354 1.31 12.27 -1.73
C TYR A 354 2.59 11.93 -2.50
N LEU A 355 2.80 10.67 -2.89
CA LEU A 355 3.98 10.23 -3.65
C LEU A 355 3.60 9.56 -4.98
N ALA A 356 2.79 8.50 -4.95
CA ALA A 356 2.43 7.79 -6.18
C ALA A 356 1.55 8.64 -7.12
N LEU A 357 0.58 9.37 -6.58
CA LEU A 357 -0.31 10.20 -7.38
C LEU A 357 0.43 11.35 -8.11
N PRO A 358 1.33 12.14 -7.47
CA PRO A 358 2.18 13.09 -8.19
C PRO A 358 3.08 12.44 -9.24
N LEU A 359 3.71 11.29 -8.96
CA LEU A 359 4.55 10.63 -9.95
C LEU A 359 3.75 10.05 -11.12
N ALA A 360 2.52 9.60 -10.87
CA ALA A 360 1.64 9.03 -11.90
C ALA A 360 1.23 10.02 -13.00
N VAL A 361 1.27 11.33 -12.72
CA VAL A 361 1.01 12.37 -13.74
C VAL A 361 2.23 12.68 -14.60
N LEU A 362 3.41 12.21 -14.18
CA LEU A 362 4.65 12.41 -14.90
C LEU A 362 5.02 11.22 -15.81
N GLU A 363 4.50 10.01 -15.52
CA GLU A 363 4.71 8.81 -16.34
C GLU A 363 4.31 9.01 -17.82
N ASP A 364 4.83 8.18 -18.73
CA ASP A 364 4.30 8.10 -20.10
C ASP A 364 2.83 7.63 -20.05
N GLY A 365 1.97 8.23 -20.88
CA GLY A 365 0.52 7.94 -20.88
C GLY A 365 0.19 6.47 -21.14
N ARG A 366 1.07 5.71 -21.81
CA ARG A 366 0.90 4.27 -22.10
C ARG A 366 1.18 3.38 -20.89
N SER A 367 1.88 3.89 -19.88
CA SER A 367 2.43 3.10 -18.78
C SER A 367 1.43 2.74 -17.67
N HIS A 368 0.25 3.37 -17.67
CA HIS A 368 -0.82 3.04 -16.70
C HIS A 368 -1.24 1.56 -16.73
N ARG A 369 -1.03 0.88 -17.88
CA ARG A 369 -1.37 -0.53 -18.08
C ARG A 369 -0.65 -1.49 -17.13
N ARG A 370 0.47 -1.09 -16.51
CA ARG A 370 1.14 -1.89 -15.48
C ARG A 370 0.34 -1.92 -14.17
N ARG A 371 -0.29 -0.80 -13.78
CA ARG A 371 -0.84 -0.53 -12.43
C ARG A 371 -1.82 -1.61 -11.94
N PRO A 372 -2.69 -2.21 -12.78
CA PRO A 372 -3.54 -3.32 -12.33
C PRO A 372 -2.81 -4.63 -11.98
N ARG A 373 -1.51 -4.78 -12.31
CA ARG A 373 -0.74 -6.02 -12.11
C ARG A 373 0.60 -5.82 -11.40
N TYR A 374 1.22 -4.66 -11.55
CA TYR A 374 2.52 -4.29 -11.01
C TYR A 374 2.48 -2.81 -10.61
N GLY A 375 2.94 -2.47 -9.41
CA GLY A 375 2.90 -1.10 -8.91
C GLY A 375 1.46 -0.59 -8.68
N PHE A 376 0.60 -1.41 -8.09
CA PHE A 376 -0.76 -1.01 -7.72
C PHE A 376 -0.75 -0.16 -6.44
N LEU A 377 -1.84 0.58 -6.19
CA LEU A 377 -2.00 1.34 -4.95
C LEU A 377 -2.01 0.39 -3.75
N GLY A 378 -1.16 0.66 -2.77
CA GLY A 378 -0.97 -0.20 -1.61
C GLY A 378 -0.10 -1.43 -1.85
N ASP A 379 0.68 -1.47 -2.93
CA ASP A 379 1.68 -2.52 -3.16
C ASP A 379 2.84 -2.33 -2.16
N VAL A 380 2.91 -3.24 -1.20
CA VAL A 380 3.87 -3.20 -0.10
C VAL A 380 4.33 -4.60 0.25
N ARG A 381 5.56 -4.73 0.72
CA ARG A 381 6.12 -5.99 1.22
C ARG A 381 6.88 -5.76 2.53
N ARG A 382 6.53 -6.51 3.57
CA ARG A 382 7.33 -6.54 4.81
C ARG A 382 8.65 -7.26 4.58
N LYS A 383 9.70 -6.82 5.28
CA LYS A 383 11.06 -7.35 5.11
C LYS A 383 11.57 -7.94 6.42
N ASP A 384 12.34 -9.03 6.31
CA ASP A 384 12.79 -9.81 7.47
C ASP A 384 13.78 -9.04 8.36
N TYR A 385 14.50 -8.06 7.79
CA TYR A 385 15.41 -7.18 8.53
C TYR A 385 14.72 -6.12 9.40
N GLY A 386 13.38 -6.09 9.42
CA GLY A 386 12.60 -5.05 10.09
C GLY A 386 12.34 -3.85 9.17
N GLY A 387 11.06 -3.55 8.94
CA GLY A 387 10.62 -2.50 8.03
C GLY A 387 9.85 -3.04 6.81
N PHE A 388 9.77 -2.23 5.76
CA PHE A 388 8.96 -2.54 4.58
C PHE A 388 9.50 -1.91 3.29
N GLU A 389 9.07 -2.48 2.18
CA GLU A 389 9.33 -2.06 0.81
C GLU A 389 8.02 -1.55 0.20
N TYR A 390 7.99 -0.28 -0.21
CA TYR A 390 6.88 0.37 -0.91
C TYR A 390 7.08 0.27 -2.42
N ARG A 391 6.12 -0.32 -3.14
CA ARG A 391 6.34 -0.89 -4.48
C ARG A 391 5.45 -0.30 -5.58
N THR A 392 4.66 0.71 -5.25
CA THR A 392 3.70 1.31 -6.20
C THR A 392 4.39 2.13 -7.31
N LEU A 393 5.55 2.70 -7.03
CA LEU A 393 6.16 3.70 -7.90
C LEU A 393 6.74 3.09 -9.18
N PRO A 394 6.71 3.84 -10.30
CA PRO A 394 7.51 3.49 -11.46
C PRO A 394 9.00 3.66 -11.13
N SER A 395 9.89 3.13 -11.97
CA SER A 395 11.31 3.45 -11.85
C SER A 395 11.52 4.95 -12.01
N PHE A 396 12.04 5.57 -10.95
CA PHE A 396 12.36 6.99 -10.89
C PHE A 396 13.77 7.31 -11.41
N LEU A 397 14.45 6.34 -12.03
CA LEU A 397 15.78 6.51 -12.64
C LEU A 397 15.76 7.34 -13.93
N ILE A 398 14.61 7.83 -14.37
CA ILE A 398 14.48 8.61 -15.59
C ILE A 398 15.39 9.86 -15.60
N SER A 399 15.65 10.45 -14.42
CA SER A 399 16.57 11.58 -14.26
C SER A 399 16.97 11.76 -12.80
N PRO A 400 18.11 12.43 -12.53
CA PRO A 400 18.48 12.79 -11.16
C PRO A 400 17.46 13.69 -10.46
N LEU A 401 16.77 14.58 -11.19
CA LEU A 401 15.74 15.46 -10.63
C LEU A 401 14.61 14.64 -10.00
N VAL A 402 14.11 13.65 -10.76
CA VAL A 402 13.03 12.79 -10.30
C VAL A 402 13.50 11.92 -9.14
N ALA A 403 14.63 11.22 -9.28
CA ALA A 403 15.13 10.35 -8.21
C ALA A 403 15.35 11.11 -6.89
N LYS A 404 16.03 12.26 -6.93
CA LYS A 404 16.24 13.10 -5.74
C LYS A 404 14.92 13.56 -5.13
N GLY A 405 14.01 14.06 -5.95
CA GLY A 405 12.70 14.53 -5.50
C GLY A 405 11.85 13.42 -4.90
N THR A 406 11.83 12.23 -5.52
CA THR A 406 11.09 11.07 -5.03
C THR A 406 11.59 10.60 -3.68
N VAL A 407 12.90 10.46 -3.50
CA VAL A 407 13.50 10.02 -2.23
C VAL A 407 13.29 11.05 -1.12
N ALA A 408 13.49 12.34 -1.44
CA ALA A 408 13.27 13.43 -0.49
C ALA A 408 11.80 13.55 -0.07
N LEU A 409 10.87 13.46 -1.03
CA LEU A 409 9.44 13.50 -0.78
C LEU A 409 8.97 12.30 0.04
N ALA A 410 9.49 11.10 -0.25
CA ALA A 410 9.23 9.91 0.54
C ALA A 410 9.68 10.07 2.00
N ARG A 411 10.88 10.63 2.23
CA ARG A 411 11.38 10.92 3.57
C ARG A 411 10.51 11.94 4.31
N LEU A 412 10.15 13.04 3.65
CA LEU A 412 9.24 14.05 4.20
C LEU A 412 7.90 13.44 4.61
N ILE A 413 7.30 12.60 3.75
CA ILE A 413 6.02 11.94 4.02
C ILE A 413 6.13 11.00 5.23
N ALA A 414 7.19 10.17 5.30
CA ALA A 414 7.39 9.26 6.42
C ALA A 414 7.47 9.99 7.77
N GLU A 415 8.14 11.15 7.80
CA GLU A 415 8.29 11.99 9.01
C GLU A 415 7.00 12.73 9.40
N ASN A 416 6.13 13.03 8.43
CA ASN A 416 4.99 13.95 8.61
C ASN A 416 3.63 13.30 8.32
N ALA A 417 3.55 11.97 8.26
CA ALA A 417 2.35 11.24 7.85
C ALA A 417 1.09 11.63 8.67
N GLY A 418 1.25 11.95 9.96
CA GLY A 418 0.16 12.41 10.82
C GLY A 418 -0.42 13.78 10.47
N GLN A 419 0.30 14.61 9.71
CA GLN A 419 -0.14 15.95 9.27
C GLN A 419 -0.75 15.91 7.85
N LEU A 420 -0.33 14.93 7.04
CA LEU A 420 -0.72 14.78 5.63
C LEU A 420 -2.02 13.97 5.50
N ASN A 421 -3.17 14.65 5.65
CA ASN A 421 -4.46 13.98 5.86
C ASN A 421 -5.40 13.92 4.64
N ARG A 422 -5.08 14.56 3.50
CA ARG A 422 -5.97 14.53 2.33
C ARG A 422 -5.87 13.18 1.61
N ARG A 423 -7.02 12.66 1.19
CA ARG A 423 -7.15 11.32 0.56
C ARG A 423 -7.97 11.37 -0.73
N PRO A 424 -7.57 12.10 -1.78
CA PRO A 424 -8.34 12.15 -3.03
C PRO A 424 -8.58 10.77 -3.65
N LEU A 425 -7.69 9.78 -3.45
CA LEU A 425 -7.88 8.40 -3.90
C LEU A 425 -9.02 7.63 -3.21
N GLU A 426 -9.60 8.16 -2.13
CA GLU A 426 -10.85 7.62 -1.58
C GLU A 426 -12.04 7.86 -2.52
N LYS A 427 -11.98 8.89 -3.37
CA LYS A 427 -13.01 9.16 -4.39
C LYS A 427 -12.84 8.19 -5.56
N THR A 428 -13.90 7.48 -5.94
CA THR A 428 -13.82 6.48 -7.03
C THR A 428 -13.43 7.09 -8.37
N ALA A 429 -13.85 8.33 -8.66
CA ALA A 429 -13.43 9.03 -9.87
C ALA A 429 -11.91 9.15 -9.97
N VAL A 430 -11.24 9.61 -8.90
CA VAL A 430 -9.77 9.76 -8.86
C VAL A 430 -9.09 8.40 -8.85
N PHE A 431 -9.59 7.44 -8.07
CA PHE A 431 -9.06 6.07 -8.02
C PHE A 431 -9.07 5.41 -9.41
N THR A 432 -10.20 5.48 -10.12
CA THR A 432 -10.31 4.93 -11.48
C THR A 432 -9.50 5.72 -12.50
N ALA A 433 -9.39 7.05 -12.35
CA ALA A 433 -8.48 7.87 -13.16
C ALA A 433 -7.01 7.45 -13.00
N PHE A 434 -6.60 7.05 -11.80
CA PHE A 434 -5.27 6.52 -11.55
C PHE A 434 -5.04 5.24 -12.36
N TYR A 435 -5.92 4.26 -12.30
CA TYR A 435 -5.72 3.02 -13.07
C TYR A 435 -5.89 3.20 -14.58
N ALA A 436 -6.69 4.18 -15.02
CA ALA A 436 -6.92 4.48 -16.43
C ALA A 436 -5.87 5.42 -17.06
N GLY A 437 -4.91 5.94 -16.28
CA GLY A 437 -3.90 6.87 -16.79
C GLY A 437 -4.44 8.25 -17.18
N ARG A 438 -5.56 8.69 -16.60
CA ARG A 438 -6.21 9.97 -16.92
C ARG A 438 -5.52 11.13 -16.21
N GLN A 439 -4.32 11.47 -16.66
CA GLN A 439 -3.40 12.39 -15.97
C GLN A 439 -3.99 13.78 -15.70
N GLN A 440 -4.83 14.30 -16.60
CA GLN A 440 -5.45 15.61 -16.39
C GLN A 440 -6.40 15.63 -15.18
N GLU A 441 -7.19 14.58 -15.02
CA GLU A 441 -8.06 14.41 -13.84
C GLU A 441 -7.22 14.27 -12.55
N LEU A 442 -6.10 13.56 -12.63
CA LEU A 442 -5.19 13.43 -11.49
C LEU A 442 -4.53 14.77 -11.13
N ARG A 443 -4.05 15.55 -12.11
CA ARG A 443 -3.44 16.86 -11.87
C ARG A 443 -4.41 17.81 -11.16
N SER A 444 -5.71 17.75 -11.47
CA SER A 444 -6.72 18.62 -10.85
C SER A 444 -6.82 18.48 -9.33
N VAL A 445 -6.40 17.35 -8.76
CA VAL A 445 -6.46 17.10 -7.31
C VAL A 445 -5.13 17.33 -6.58
N LEU A 446 -4.05 17.63 -7.29
CA LEU A 446 -2.70 17.80 -6.71
C LEU A 446 -2.46 19.11 -5.97
N PRO A 447 -3.01 20.28 -6.37
CA PRO A 447 -2.65 21.55 -5.72
C PRO A 447 -2.88 21.57 -4.20
N PRO A 448 -4.00 21.06 -3.66
CA PRO A 448 -4.18 20.97 -2.21
C PRO A 448 -3.19 20.02 -1.52
N LEU A 449 -2.75 18.94 -2.18
CA LEU A 449 -1.74 18.04 -1.62
C LEU A 449 -0.37 18.71 -1.54
N ILE A 450 -0.01 19.46 -2.58
CA ILE A 450 1.25 20.22 -2.64
C ILE A 450 1.27 21.30 -1.56
N GLN A 451 0.14 21.94 -1.28
CA GLN A 451 0.02 22.90 -0.18
C GLN A 451 0.28 22.23 1.18
N ASP A 452 -0.30 21.06 1.44
CA ASP A 452 -0.04 20.34 2.70
C ASP A 452 1.44 19.95 2.82
N LEU A 453 2.09 19.52 1.72
CA LEU A 453 3.52 19.20 1.70
C LEU A 453 4.39 20.41 2.04
N ARG A 454 4.11 21.56 1.44
CA ARG A 454 4.84 22.82 1.69
C ARG A 454 4.61 23.36 3.11
N ALA A 455 3.47 23.05 3.72
CA ALA A 455 3.15 23.44 5.09
C ALA A 455 3.77 22.52 6.16
N ALA A 456 4.29 21.35 5.77
CA ALA A 456 4.92 20.43 6.71
C ALA A 456 6.20 21.04 7.29
N ALA A 457 6.38 20.93 8.61
CA ALA A 457 7.49 21.58 9.32
C ALA A 457 8.88 21.17 8.79
N ALA A 458 9.03 19.93 8.30
CA ALA A 458 10.29 19.43 7.75
C ALA A 458 10.51 19.78 6.26
N TYR A 459 9.56 20.41 5.57
CA TYR A 459 9.68 20.74 4.14
C TYR A 459 10.93 21.57 3.81
N PRO A 460 11.30 22.63 4.56
CA PRO A 460 12.49 23.44 4.25
C PRO A 460 13.79 22.63 4.16
N ARG A 461 13.91 21.54 4.93
CA ARG A 461 15.09 20.64 4.90
C ARG A 461 15.25 19.95 3.54
N TYR A 462 14.15 19.70 2.85
CA TYR A 462 14.09 18.89 1.63
C TYR A 462 13.71 19.70 0.38
N GLU A 463 13.43 20.99 0.54
CA GLU A 463 12.86 21.86 -0.49
C GLU A 463 13.68 21.86 -1.79
N SER A 464 15.00 21.94 -1.70
CA SER A 464 15.89 21.98 -2.87
C SER A 464 15.80 20.72 -3.75
N TYR A 465 15.33 19.59 -3.20
CA TYR A 465 15.06 18.37 -3.94
C TYR A 465 13.60 18.24 -4.37
N ILE A 466 12.66 18.67 -3.52
CA ILE A 466 11.22 18.46 -3.73
C ILE A 466 10.63 19.52 -4.67
N ALA A 467 10.98 20.80 -4.51
CA ALA A 467 10.38 21.89 -5.28
C ALA A 467 10.50 21.69 -6.81
N PRO A 468 11.67 21.32 -7.37
CA PRO A 468 11.80 21.08 -8.81
C PRO A 468 10.93 19.92 -9.31
N LEU A 469 10.74 18.87 -8.50
CA LEU A 469 9.84 17.77 -8.82
C LEU A 469 8.38 18.27 -8.85
N LEU A 470 7.96 19.05 -7.86
CA LEU A 470 6.59 19.57 -7.79
C LEU A 470 6.28 20.55 -8.93
N GLU A 471 7.26 21.34 -9.36
CA GLU A 471 7.15 22.18 -10.55
C GLU A 471 6.93 21.33 -11.81
N ALA A 472 7.71 20.25 -11.99
CA ALA A 472 7.52 19.32 -13.11
C ALA A 472 6.14 18.67 -13.08
N VAL A 473 5.65 18.26 -11.90
CA VAL A 473 4.32 17.68 -11.70
C VAL A 473 3.22 18.63 -12.19
N LEU A 474 3.35 19.93 -11.90
CA LEU A 474 2.38 20.95 -12.26
C LEU A 474 2.52 21.46 -13.70
N SER A 475 3.69 21.31 -14.32
CA SER A 475 3.95 21.87 -15.66
C SER A 475 3.24 21.14 -16.80
N GLY A 476 2.51 20.06 -16.54
CA GLY A 476 1.86 19.25 -17.57
C GLY A 476 2.80 18.37 -18.39
N ARG A 477 4.11 18.40 -18.11
CA ARG A 477 5.10 17.58 -18.81
C ARG A 477 4.97 16.12 -18.39
N THR A 478 5.31 15.23 -19.33
CA THR A 478 5.48 13.80 -19.09
C THR A 478 6.91 13.41 -19.43
N TRP A 479 7.35 12.28 -18.91
CA TRP A 479 8.67 11.74 -19.19
C TRP A 479 8.71 11.03 -20.54
N ASP A 480 9.88 11.05 -21.17
CA ASP A 480 10.16 10.18 -22.31
C ASP A 480 10.85 8.90 -21.81
N GLU A 481 10.06 7.85 -21.62
CA GLU A 481 10.56 6.54 -21.17
C GLU A 481 11.42 5.82 -22.25
N SER A 482 11.46 6.34 -23.49
CA SER A 482 12.28 5.76 -24.56
C SER A 482 13.73 6.28 -24.57
N ALA A 483 13.99 7.39 -23.89
CA ALA A 483 15.30 8.02 -23.84
C ALA A 483 16.32 7.16 -23.06
N ASP A 484 17.58 7.24 -23.49
CA ASP A 484 18.70 6.71 -22.72
C ASP A 484 18.93 7.58 -21.48
N ILE A 485 18.90 6.97 -20.30
CA ILE A 485 19.06 7.68 -19.04
C ILE A 485 20.53 8.08 -18.78
N ARG A 486 21.50 7.38 -19.38
CA ARG A 486 22.94 7.55 -19.06
C ARG A 486 23.44 9.01 -19.12
N PRO A 487 23.12 9.82 -20.16
CA PRO A 487 23.57 11.20 -20.25
C PRO A 487 23.09 12.06 -19.07
N LEU A 488 21.83 11.91 -18.65
CA LEU A 488 21.27 12.70 -17.54
C LEU A 488 21.93 12.37 -16.20
N TRP A 489 22.48 11.16 -16.07
CA TRP A 489 23.20 10.69 -14.89
C TRP A 489 24.71 10.89 -14.97
N ASN A 490 25.22 11.58 -16.01
CA ASN A 490 26.66 11.74 -16.29
C ASN A 490 27.42 10.41 -16.30
N LEU A 491 26.78 9.33 -16.77
CA LEU A 491 27.43 8.06 -16.99
C LEU A 491 28.16 8.13 -18.33
N GLN A 492 29.47 7.89 -18.31
CA GLN A 492 30.28 8.03 -19.51
C GLN A 492 29.81 7.06 -20.59
N ILE A 493 29.32 7.61 -21.71
CA ILE A 493 29.23 6.90 -22.98
C ILE A 493 30.60 7.11 -23.62
N ARG A 494 31.62 6.35 -23.19
CA ARG A 494 32.90 6.41 -23.91
C ARG A 494 32.67 5.81 -25.28
N SER A 495 32.79 6.65 -26.30
CA SER A 495 32.80 6.30 -27.73
C SER A 495 33.94 5.36 -28.05
#